data_AF-A0A673T2A6-F1
#
_entry.id   AF-A0A673T2A6-F1
#
_cell.length_a   1.000
_cell.length_b   1.000
_cell.length_c   1.000
_cell.angle_alpha   90.00
_cell.angle_beta   90.00
_cell.angle_gamma   90.00
#
_symmetry.space_group_name_H-M   'P 1'
#
loop_
_entity.id
_entity.type
_entity.pdbx_description
1 polymer ?
#
loop_
_entity_poly.entity_id
_entity_poly.type
_entity_poly.pdbx_seq_one_letter_code
_entity_poly.pdbx_strand_id
1 'polypeptide(L)'
;MMPELRVVTYFVCCLQEVTVEFEAYSISDNDHDGIKKLLQQLFLKAPVNTAELTDLIIQQNHIGSVIKQTAFSEDSDDDVDEDEIFGFISLISLTERKGAQCAEQIKELILSSCEKSCGKSSAEQLDALISDPARPVGLLLSERFINVPPQIALPMHQQLQPGRPRCPPSRRTGESQG
;
A
#
# COMPACT_ATOMS: atom_id res chain seq x y z
N MET A 1 20.21 16.36 -12.06
CA MET A 1 19.06 16.06 -12.95
C MET A 1 18.19 15.07 -12.20
N MET A 2 17.23 15.59 -11.43
CA MET A 2 16.28 14.80 -10.63
C MET A 2 15.18 14.30 -11.58
N PRO A 3 14.72 13.03 -11.51
CA PRO A 3 13.41 12.71 -12.04
C PRO A 3 12.37 13.35 -11.11
N GLU A 4 11.53 14.13 -11.75
CA GLU A 4 10.49 14.98 -11.19
C GLU A 4 9.45 14.16 -10.43
N LEU A 5 9.23 14.51 -9.16
CA LEU A 5 8.09 14.04 -8.38
C LEU A 5 6.82 14.62 -9.03
N ARG A 6 6.18 13.85 -9.91
CA ARG A 6 4.90 14.24 -10.53
C ARG A 6 3.80 14.20 -9.48
N VAL A 7 3.60 15.33 -8.80
CA VAL A 7 2.32 15.64 -8.16
C VAL A 7 1.32 15.91 -9.29
N VAL A 8 0.51 14.91 -9.63
CA VAL A 8 -0.56 15.06 -10.63
C VAL A 8 -1.68 15.88 -10.00
N THR A 9 -1.72 17.16 -10.34
CA THR A 9 -2.87 18.04 -10.11
C THR A 9 -4.02 17.58 -11.01
N TYR A 10 -5.16 17.21 -10.44
CA TYR A 10 -6.34 16.76 -11.19
C TYR A 10 -6.91 17.91 -12.02
N PHE A 11 -6.99 17.71 -13.33
CA PHE A 11 -7.78 18.51 -14.28
C PHE A 11 -9.14 17.80 -14.42
N VAL A 12 -10.22 18.44 -13.95
CA VAL A 12 -11.58 17.90 -14.09
C VAL A 12 -12.05 18.22 -15.51
N CYS A 13 -12.05 17.22 -16.39
CA CYS A 13 -12.69 17.29 -17.70
C CYS A 13 -14.05 16.58 -17.59
N CYS A 14 -15.16 17.31 -17.74
CA CYS A 14 -16.50 16.74 -17.80
C CYS A 14 -16.62 15.77 -18.98
N LEU A 15 -16.66 14.47 -18.70
CA LEU A 15 -17.14 13.44 -19.61
C LEU A 15 -18.18 12.61 -18.86
N GLN A 16 -19.38 12.57 -19.44
CA GLN A 16 -20.51 11.66 -19.23
C GLN A 16 -20.37 10.66 -18.07
N GLU A 17 -21.22 10.81 -17.04
CA GLU A 17 -21.26 9.93 -15.85
C GLU A 17 -21.66 8.51 -16.24
N VAL A 18 -20.66 7.64 -16.45
CA VAL A 18 -20.85 6.18 -16.35
C VAL A 18 -20.66 5.84 -14.87
N THR A 19 -21.74 5.47 -14.19
CA THR A 19 -21.71 5.09 -12.77
C THR A 19 -21.13 3.69 -12.66
N VAL A 20 -19.80 3.59 -12.55
CA VAL A 20 -19.11 2.35 -12.20
C VAL A 20 -19.03 2.25 -10.69
N GLU A 21 -19.62 1.19 -10.12
CA GLU A 21 -19.51 0.89 -8.69
C GLU A 21 -18.29 0.00 -8.42
N PHE A 22 -17.54 0.37 -7.38
CA PHE A 22 -16.38 -0.37 -6.93
C PHE A 22 -16.60 -0.78 -5.48
N GLU A 23 -16.35 -2.04 -5.19
CA GLU A 23 -16.43 -2.59 -3.84
C GLU A 23 -15.08 -3.12 -3.37
N ALA A 24 -14.87 -3.02 -2.07
CA ALA A 24 -13.67 -3.54 -1.43
C ALA A 24 -13.96 -4.92 -0.84
N TYR A 25 -13.13 -5.89 -1.22
CA TYR A 25 -13.21 -7.28 -0.77
C TYR A 25 -11.98 -7.65 0.04
N SER A 26 -12.10 -8.66 0.90
CA SER A 26 -10.93 -9.22 1.60
C SER A 26 -10.01 -9.90 0.59
N ILE A 27 -8.70 -9.80 0.83
CA ILE A 27 -7.68 -10.47 0.01
C ILE A 27 -7.86 -11.99 0.10
N SER A 28 -7.79 -12.66 -1.04
CA SER A 28 -7.89 -14.11 -1.19
C SER A 28 -6.77 -14.67 -2.07
N ASP A 29 -6.58 -15.99 -2.09
CA ASP A 29 -5.57 -16.64 -2.92
C ASP A 29 -5.77 -16.37 -4.43
N ASN A 30 -7.03 -16.19 -4.86
CA ASN A 30 -7.37 -15.87 -6.25
C ASN A 30 -6.86 -14.49 -6.69
N ASP A 31 -6.56 -13.61 -5.74
CA ASP A 31 -6.14 -12.23 -6.00
C ASP A 31 -4.64 -12.08 -6.30
N HIS A 32 -3.88 -13.18 -6.25
CA HIS A 32 -2.43 -13.21 -6.39
C HIS A 32 -1.94 -12.45 -7.64
N ASP A 33 -2.45 -12.79 -8.82
CA ASP A 33 -1.93 -12.21 -10.05
C ASP A 33 -2.29 -10.73 -10.20
N GLY A 34 -3.45 -10.31 -9.71
CA GLY A 34 -3.85 -8.89 -9.69
C GLY A 34 -2.98 -8.06 -8.74
N ILE A 35 -2.76 -8.53 -7.51
CA ILE A 35 -1.88 -7.86 -6.54
C ILE A 35 -0.44 -7.82 -7.04
N LYS A 36 0.06 -8.91 -7.62
CA LYS A 36 1.42 -8.96 -8.19
C LYS A 36 1.60 -7.94 -9.32
N LYS A 37 0.63 -7.79 -10.22
CA LYS A 37 0.66 -6.77 -11.28
C LYS A 37 0.72 -5.36 -10.69
N LEU A 38 -0.08 -5.07 -9.66
CA LEU A 38 -0.09 -3.77 -8.97
C LEU A 38 1.23 -3.51 -8.25
N LEU A 39 1.84 -4.51 -7.61
CA LEU A 39 3.16 -4.40 -6.99
C LEU A 39 4.27 -4.15 -8.01
N GLN A 40 4.21 -4.79 -9.18
CA GLN A 40 5.15 -4.52 -10.27
C GLN A 40 5.02 -3.07 -10.78
N GLN A 41 3.81 -2.51 -10.80
CA GLN A 41 3.60 -1.10 -11.12
C GLN A 41 4.10 -0.17 -10.02
N LEU A 42 3.87 -0.50 -8.75
CA LEU A 42 4.34 0.28 -7.60
C LEU A 42 5.88 0.35 -7.54
N PHE A 43 6.54 -0.80 -7.72
CA PHE A 43 8.00 -0.89 -7.61
C PHE A 43 8.73 -0.64 -8.94
N LEU A 44 8.05 -0.63 -10.09
CA LEU A 44 8.60 -0.40 -11.43
C LEU A 44 9.90 -1.17 -11.71
N LYS A 45 11.05 -0.50 -11.54
CA LYS A 45 12.40 -1.02 -11.79
C LYS A 45 13.19 -1.28 -10.51
N ALA A 46 12.57 -1.13 -9.35
CA ALA A 46 13.20 -1.41 -8.08
C ALA A 46 13.44 -2.93 -7.94
N PRO A 47 14.56 -3.34 -7.33
CA PRO A 47 14.92 -4.75 -7.19
C PRO A 47 14.15 -5.41 -6.03
N VAL A 48 12.82 -5.35 -6.06
CA VAL A 48 11.96 -5.97 -5.04
C VAL A 48 11.34 -7.23 -5.63
N ASN A 49 11.45 -8.35 -4.92
CA ASN A 49 10.81 -9.60 -5.28
C ASN A 49 9.30 -9.48 -5.06
N THR A 50 8.59 -9.03 -6.08
CA THR A 50 7.13 -8.80 -6.04
C THR A 50 6.35 -10.10 -5.91
N ALA A 51 6.86 -11.24 -6.39
CA ALA A 51 6.21 -12.53 -6.23
C ALA A 51 6.19 -12.94 -4.75
N GLU A 52 7.35 -12.98 -4.11
CA GLU A 52 7.44 -13.27 -2.67
C GLU A 52 6.63 -12.27 -1.84
N LEU A 53 6.66 -10.99 -2.20
CA LEU A 53 5.85 -9.97 -1.52
C LEU A 53 4.34 -10.23 -1.64
N THR A 54 3.88 -10.69 -2.79
CA THR A 54 2.47 -11.06 -3.02
C THR A 54 2.09 -12.26 -2.16
N ASP A 55 2.94 -13.30 -2.12
CA ASP A 55 2.74 -14.47 -1.27
C ASP A 55 2.62 -14.07 0.20
N LEU A 56 3.47 -13.14 0.66
CA LEU A 56 3.43 -12.65 2.03
C LEU A 56 2.14 -11.89 2.36
N ILE A 57 1.62 -11.10 1.42
CA ILE A 57 0.37 -10.35 1.58
C ILE A 57 -0.81 -11.32 1.72
N ILE A 58 -0.88 -12.32 0.84
CA ILE A 58 -1.97 -13.31 0.82
C ILE A 58 -1.92 -14.18 2.08
N GLN A 59 -0.73 -14.64 2.49
CA GLN A 59 -0.56 -15.43 3.71
C GLN A 59 -1.02 -14.73 4.99
N GLN A 60 -1.08 -13.40 5.03
CA GLN A 60 -1.57 -12.66 6.20
C GLN A 60 -3.09 -12.74 6.36
N ASN A 61 -3.82 -13.16 5.31
CA ASN A 61 -5.27 -13.48 5.17
C ASN A 61 -6.32 -12.60 5.88
N HIS A 62 -5.92 -11.53 6.56
CA HIS A 62 -6.77 -10.68 7.41
C HIS A 62 -6.33 -9.21 7.44
N ILE A 63 -5.30 -8.84 6.67
CA ILE A 63 -4.73 -7.49 6.69
C ILE A 63 -4.68 -6.93 5.26
N GLY A 64 -5.77 -6.27 4.87
CA GLY A 64 -5.87 -5.60 3.58
C GLY A 64 -7.16 -5.90 2.85
N SER A 65 -7.33 -5.19 1.73
CA SER A 65 -8.49 -5.31 0.85
C SER A 65 -8.07 -5.10 -0.60
N VAL A 66 -8.82 -5.71 -1.51
CA VAL A 66 -8.75 -5.49 -2.96
C VAL A 66 -10.00 -4.75 -3.41
N ILE A 67 -9.87 -3.90 -4.43
CA ILE A 67 -10.99 -3.29 -5.11
C ILE A 67 -11.32 -4.09 -6.36
N LYS A 68 -12.59 -4.49 -6.48
CA LYS A 68 -13.15 -5.06 -7.70
C LYS A 68 -14.34 -4.22 -8.16
N GLN A 69 -14.62 -4.25 -9.45
CA GLN A 69 -15.79 -3.61 -10.02
C GLN A 69 -17.00 -4.52 -9.82
N THR A 70 -18.09 -4.00 -9.27
CA THR A 70 -19.36 -4.73 -9.20
C THR A 70 -20.16 -4.50 -10.49
N ALA A 71 -20.50 -5.58 -11.18
CA ALA A 71 -21.33 -5.51 -12.37
C ALA A 71 -22.79 -5.24 -12.00
N PHE A 72 -23.27 -4.03 -12.29
CA PHE A 72 -24.70 -3.74 -12.49
C PHE A 72 -24.93 -3.23 -13.91
N SER A 73 -24.23 -3.78 -14.91
CA SER A 73 -24.53 -3.51 -16.31
C SER A 73 -25.33 -4.66 -16.89
N GLU A 74 -26.66 -4.48 -16.94
CA GLU A 74 -27.60 -5.40 -17.62
C GLU A 74 -27.39 -5.43 -19.16
N ASP A 75 -26.40 -4.70 -19.69
CA ASP A 75 -26.16 -4.51 -21.14
C ASP A 75 -24.71 -4.79 -21.59
N SER A 76 -23.91 -5.55 -20.83
CA SER A 76 -22.52 -5.86 -21.22
C SER A 76 -22.34 -7.34 -21.51
N ASP A 77 -22.53 -7.72 -22.77
CA ASP A 77 -22.15 -9.00 -23.40
C ASP A 77 -20.61 -9.14 -23.60
N ASP A 78 -19.80 -8.48 -22.77
CA ASP A 78 -18.34 -8.53 -22.86
C ASP A 78 -17.75 -9.17 -21.59
N ASP A 79 -16.82 -10.09 -21.80
CA ASP A 79 -16.04 -10.86 -20.83
C ASP A 79 -15.34 -9.97 -19.77
N VAL A 80 -16.08 -9.39 -18.82
CA VAL A 80 -15.48 -8.77 -17.63
C VAL A 80 -14.97 -9.90 -16.74
N ASP A 81 -13.65 -10.10 -16.75
CA ASP A 81 -12.96 -10.96 -15.80
C ASP A 81 -13.32 -10.48 -14.38
N GLU A 82 -14.21 -11.23 -13.69
CA GLU A 82 -14.62 -10.98 -12.30
C GLU A 82 -13.41 -10.95 -11.33
N ASP A 83 -12.26 -11.45 -11.78
CA ASP A 83 -10.99 -11.49 -11.08
C ASP A 83 -10.09 -10.26 -11.33
N GLU A 84 -10.54 -9.27 -12.12
CA GLU A 84 -9.76 -8.04 -12.32
C GLU A 84 -9.72 -7.18 -11.05
N ILE A 85 -8.50 -6.90 -10.59
CA ILE A 85 -8.23 -6.08 -9.40
C ILE A 85 -7.80 -4.69 -9.83
N PHE A 86 -8.60 -3.69 -9.46
CA PHE A 86 -8.37 -2.29 -9.79
C PHE A 86 -7.55 -1.54 -8.72
N GLY A 87 -7.33 -2.16 -7.57
CA GLY A 87 -6.48 -1.63 -6.52
C GLY A 87 -6.38 -2.58 -5.35
N PHE A 88 -5.36 -2.39 -4.54
CA PHE A 88 -5.22 -3.12 -3.29
C PHE A 88 -4.63 -2.21 -2.21
N ILE A 89 -4.92 -2.56 -0.96
CA ILE A 89 -4.28 -1.96 0.20
C ILE A 89 -3.93 -3.06 1.18
N SER A 90 -2.71 -3.08 1.70
CA SER A 90 -2.28 -4.06 2.71
C SER A 90 -1.19 -3.49 3.60
N LEU A 91 -1.08 -4.03 4.81
CA LEU A 91 -0.07 -3.65 5.79
C LEU A 91 0.84 -4.83 6.10
N ILE A 92 2.14 -4.64 5.88
CA ILE A 92 3.17 -5.66 6.10
C ILE A 92 4.09 -5.23 7.23
N SER A 93 4.29 -6.09 8.23
CA SER A 93 5.27 -5.85 9.29
C SER A 93 6.69 -6.07 8.77
N LEU A 94 7.52 -5.03 8.76
CA LEU A 94 8.95 -5.14 8.39
C LEU A 94 9.77 -5.74 9.54
N THR A 95 9.33 -5.54 10.78
CA THR A 95 10.05 -5.99 11.98
C THR A 95 9.91 -7.49 12.22
N GLU A 96 8.72 -8.06 11.96
CA GLU A 96 8.45 -9.49 12.15
C GLU A 96 9.00 -10.37 11.01
N ARG A 97 9.32 -9.76 9.87
CA ARG A 97 9.75 -10.46 8.65
C ARG A 97 11.23 -10.27 8.30
N LYS A 98 12.05 -9.96 9.31
CA LYS A 98 13.52 -9.94 9.16
C LYS A 98 14.00 -11.29 8.62
N GLY A 99 14.58 -11.28 7.42
CA GLY A 99 15.03 -12.49 6.73
C GLY A 99 14.23 -12.89 5.49
N ALA A 100 13.05 -12.31 5.25
CA ALA A 100 12.41 -12.39 3.93
C ALA A 100 13.15 -11.51 2.93
N GLN A 101 13.42 -12.01 1.72
CA GLN A 101 14.28 -11.29 0.77
C GLN A 101 13.62 -9.97 0.33
N CYS A 102 12.32 -10.00 0.03
CA CYS A 102 11.55 -8.81 -0.32
C CYS A 102 11.55 -7.76 0.81
N ALA A 103 11.51 -8.16 2.08
CA ALA A 103 11.49 -7.23 3.22
C ALA A 103 12.83 -6.46 3.33
N GLU A 104 13.95 -7.15 3.16
CA GLU A 104 15.28 -6.52 3.15
C GLU A 104 15.45 -5.61 1.91
N GLN A 105 15.00 -6.04 0.74
CA GLN A 105 15.03 -5.22 -0.48
C GLN A 105 14.21 -3.93 -0.33
N ILE A 106 13.04 -4.01 0.29
CA ILE A 106 12.22 -2.84 0.58
C ILE A 106 12.91 -1.94 1.61
N LYS A 107 13.49 -2.51 2.65
CA LYS A 107 14.25 -1.76 3.66
C LYS A 107 15.39 -0.99 3.01
N GLU A 108 16.21 -1.63 2.18
CA GLU A 108 17.29 -0.99 1.43
C GLU A 108 16.78 0.10 0.47
N LEU A 109 15.65 -0.14 -0.20
CA LEU A 109 15.03 0.85 -1.08
C LEU A 109 14.62 2.12 -0.31
N ILE A 110 13.99 1.95 0.85
CA ILE A 110 13.56 3.05 1.73
C ILE A 110 14.77 3.81 2.28
N LEU A 111 15.78 3.10 2.79
CA LEU A 111 16.99 3.72 3.35
C LEU A 111 17.80 4.47 2.29
N SER A 112 17.99 3.87 1.11
CA SER A 112 18.72 4.52 0.01
C SER A 112 17.99 5.75 -0.53
N SER A 113 16.65 5.74 -0.51
CA SER A 113 15.84 6.91 -0.86
C SER A 113 15.93 8.00 0.21
N CYS A 114 15.88 7.61 1.49
CA CYS A 114 16.02 8.53 2.62
C CYS A 114 17.40 9.20 2.63
N GLU A 115 18.47 8.46 2.36
CA GLU A 115 19.82 9.02 2.30
C GLU A 115 19.95 10.06 1.16
N LYS A 116 19.37 9.77 -0.01
CA LYS A 116 19.36 10.68 -1.16
C LYS A 116 18.57 11.96 -0.91
N SER A 117 17.45 11.87 -0.19
CA SER A 117 16.54 12.99 0.01
C SER A 117 16.84 13.81 1.27
N CYS A 118 17.27 13.17 2.35
CA CYS A 118 17.34 13.74 3.70
C CYS A 118 18.73 13.59 4.35
N GLY A 119 19.71 13.01 3.65
CA GLY A 119 21.08 12.82 4.12
C GLY A 119 21.26 11.58 5.03
N LYS A 120 22.53 11.23 5.26
CA LYS A 120 22.95 10.00 5.96
C LYS A 120 22.41 9.87 7.39
N SER A 121 22.45 10.95 8.17
CA SER A 121 21.98 10.95 9.57
C SER A 121 20.51 10.55 9.69
N SER A 122 19.66 11.00 8.77
CA SER A 122 18.24 10.64 8.73
C SER A 122 18.02 9.17 8.39
N ALA A 123 18.81 8.64 7.46
CA ALA A 123 18.76 7.23 7.07
C ALA A 123 19.20 6.30 8.22
N GLU A 124 20.25 6.66 8.95
CA GLU A 124 20.72 5.90 10.13
C GLU A 124 19.66 5.86 11.24
N GLN A 125 18.97 6.98 11.49
CA GLN A 125 17.87 7.02 12.46
C GLN A 125 16.70 6.14 12.03
N LEU A 126 16.37 6.15 10.74
CA LEU A 126 15.30 5.31 10.19
C LEU A 126 15.67 3.83 10.26
N ASP A 127 16.91 3.47 9.97
CA ASP A 127 17.41 2.09 10.09
C ASP A 127 17.32 1.59 11.53
N ALA A 128 17.72 2.42 12.51
CA ALA A 128 17.58 2.11 13.92
C ALA A 128 16.12 1.87 14.33
N LEU A 129 15.18 2.67 13.82
CA LEU A 129 13.75 2.50 14.09
C LEU A 129 13.17 1.23 13.47
N ILE A 130 13.50 0.92 12.21
CA ILE A 130 13.03 -0.29 11.53
C ILE A 130 13.61 -1.55 12.22
N SER A 131 14.84 -1.44 12.71
CA SER A 131 15.56 -2.55 13.33
C SER A 131 15.19 -2.77 14.79
N ASP A 132 14.46 -1.86 15.45
CA ASP A 132 14.06 -1.97 16.85
C ASP A 132 12.95 -3.03 17.05
N PRO A 133 13.21 -4.17 17.71
CA PRO A 133 12.19 -5.18 17.97
C PRO A 133 11.14 -4.72 18.99
N ALA A 134 11.41 -3.70 19.80
CA ALA A 134 10.45 -3.16 20.76
C ALA A 134 9.41 -2.23 20.10
N ARG A 135 9.66 -1.80 18.85
CA ARG A 135 8.81 -0.87 18.11
C ARG A 135 8.51 -1.41 16.72
N PRO A 136 7.51 -2.31 16.57
CA PRO A 136 7.21 -2.91 15.27
C PRO A 136 6.82 -1.84 14.25
N VAL A 137 7.48 -1.88 13.09
CA VAL A 137 7.24 -0.99 11.96
C VAL A 137 6.43 -1.73 10.90
N GLY A 138 5.25 -1.20 10.60
CA GLY A 138 4.40 -1.65 9.50
C GLY A 138 4.59 -0.77 8.27
N LEU A 139 4.76 -1.40 7.11
CA LEU A 139 4.71 -0.79 5.79
C LEU A 139 3.31 -0.90 5.23
N LEU A 140 2.68 0.25 4.95
CA LEU A 140 1.41 0.31 4.24
C LEU A 140 1.67 0.38 2.74
N LEU A 141 1.17 -0.61 2.01
CA LEU A 141 1.16 -0.64 0.55
C LEU A 141 -0.25 -0.31 0.09
N SER A 142 -0.37 0.69 -0.78
CA SER A 142 -1.65 1.10 -1.36
C SER A 142 -1.40 1.49 -2.80
N GLU A 143 -1.97 0.74 -3.74
CA GLU A 143 -1.86 1.01 -5.17
C GLU A 143 -3.23 0.86 -5.82
N ARG A 144 -3.52 1.73 -6.80
CA ARG A 144 -4.79 1.71 -7.53
C ARG A 144 -4.58 2.21 -8.94
N PHE A 145 -5.38 1.73 -9.88
CA PHE A 145 -5.38 2.26 -11.24
C PHE A 145 -5.73 3.75 -11.24
N ILE A 146 -5.04 4.52 -12.09
CA ILE A 146 -5.25 5.96 -12.30
C ILE A 146 -6.69 6.30 -12.72
N ASN A 147 -7.38 5.35 -13.36
CA ASN A 147 -8.75 5.52 -13.83
C ASN A 147 -9.79 5.30 -12.73
N VAL A 148 -9.40 4.81 -11.54
CA VAL A 148 -10.32 4.61 -10.43
C VAL A 148 -10.64 5.97 -9.79
N PRO A 149 -11.91 6.31 -9.53
CA PRO A 149 -12.29 7.55 -8.88
C PRO A 149 -11.69 7.66 -7.46
N PRO A 150 -11.28 8.86 -7.00
CA PRO A 150 -10.70 9.05 -5.67
C PRO A 150 -11.67 8.68 -4.52
N GLN A 151 -12.98 8.64 -4.78
CA GLN A 151 -14.01 8.29 -3.80
C GLN A 151 -13.82 6.88 -3.20
N ILE A 152 -13.18 5.95 -3.92
CA ILE A 152 -12.97 4.56 -3.46
C ILE A 152 -11.85 4.42 -2.42
N ALA A 153 -11.00 5.45 -2.26
CA ALA A 153 -9.91 5.40 -1.28
C ALA A 153 -10.43 5.30 0.17
N LEU A 154 -11.55 5.97 0.49
CA LEU A 154 -12.12 5.98 1.83
C LEU A 154 -12.59 4.58 2.29
N PRO A 155 -13.43 3.85 1.53
CA PRO A 155 -13.85 2.49 1.93
C PRO A 155 -12.67 1.51 2.04
N MET A 156 -11.65 1.58 1.17
CA MET A 156 -10.43 0.77 1.32
C MET A 156 -9.74 0.99 2.67
N HIS A 157 -9.58 2.26 3.08
CA HIS A 157 -8.95 2.60 4.35
C HIS A 157 -9.79 2.18 5.56
N GLN A 158 -11.11 2.21 5.45
CA GLN A 158 -12.00 1.76 6.53
C GLN A 158 -11.87 0.25 6.78
N GLN A 159 -11.67 -0.55 5.74
CA GLN A 159 -11.50 -2.00 5.87
C GLN A 159 -10.15 -2.41 6.50
N LEU A 160 -9.17 -1.52 6.56
CA LEU A 160 -7.94 -1.74 7.34
C LEU A 160 -8.12 -1.51 8.86
N GLN A 161 -9.28 -1.01 9.29
CA GLN A 161 -9.54 -0.63 10.68
C GLN A 161 -10.44 -1.59 11.50
N PRO A 162 -10.48 -2.93 11.31
CA PRO A 162 -11.20 -3.77 12.24
C PRO A 162 -10.38 -3.87 13.54
N GLY A 163 -10.58 -2.90 14.43
CA GLY A 163 -10.13 -2.98 15.83
C GLY A 163 -8.64 -2.74 16.11
N ARG A 164 -8.02 -1.69 15.57
CA ARG A 164 -6.72 -1.26 16.14
C ARG A 164 -6.95 -0.84 17.61
N PRO A 165 -6.25 -1.43 18.61
CA PRO A 165 -6.18 -0.81 19.92
C PRO A 165 -5.56 0.58 19.73
N ARG A 166 -6.21 1.60 20.28
CA ARG A 166 -5.73 2.99 20.23
C ARG A 166 -4.26 2.98 20.63
N CYS A 167 -3.40 3.52 19.77
CA CYS A 167 -2.03 3.82 20.15
C CYS A 167 -2.12 4.63 21.46
N PRO A 168 -1.58 4.15 22.59
CA PRO A 168 -1.67 4.89 23.83
C PRO A 168 -1.02 6.25 23.61
N PRO A 169 -1.62 7.34 24.13
CA PRO A 169 -1.09 8.68 23.92
C PRO A 169 0.38 8.69 24.34
N SER A 170 1.25 9.18 23.46
CA SER A 170 2.66 9.38 23.77
C SER A 170 2.75 10.24 25.01
N ARG A 171 3.18 9.64 26.14
CA ARG A 171 3.53 10.41 27.33
C ARG A 171 4.67 11.33 26.90
N ARG A 172 4.38 12.63 26.77
CA ARG A 172 5.41 13.65 26.84
C ARG A 172 6.00 13.54 28.25
N THR A 173 7.13 12.87 28.37
CA THR A 173 8.04 13.11 29.48
C THR A 173 8.41 14.59 29.47
N GLY A 174 8.33 15.24 30.64
CA GLY A 174 8.53 16.68 30.86
C GLY A 174 9.90 17.18 30.39
N GLU A 175 10.28 18.45 30.53
CA GLU A 175 9.95 19.47 31.52
C GLU A 175 10.32 20.84 30.91
N SER A 176 9.77 21.93 31.46
CA SER A 176 10.52 23.17 31.73
C SER A 176 9.69 24.10 32.62
N GLN A 177 10.02 24.07 33.90
CA GLN A 177 10.05 25.14 34.91
C GLN A 177 9.19 26.41 34.73
N GLY A 178 8.48 26.72 35.82
CA GLY A 178 7.98 28.05 36.20
C GLY A 178 7.55 28.01 37.66
#